data_AF-A0A533VY75-F1
#
_entry.id   AF-A0A533VY75-F1
#
_cell.length_a   1.000
_cell.length_b   1.000
_cell.length_c   1.000
_cell.angle_alpha   90.00
_cell.angle_beta   90.00
_cell.angle_gamma   90.00
#
_symmetry.space_group_name_H-M   'P 1'
#
loop_
_entity.id
_entity.type
_entity.pdbx_description
1 polymer ?
#
loop_
_entity_poly.entity_id
_entity_poly.type
_entity_poly.pdbx_seq_one_letter_code
_entity_poly.pdbx_strand_id
1 'polypeptide(L)'
;MSKRIEEVSEEMPAASTSIREIILENFMSYEYARIPLREGLNLIVGPNGAGKSSILLAISVALGQVYTERSRKLSDLIRRGKEIARVSLVFDNRPIEGKRPIPYSKSETFMLSRYLRKDGSYWFEADYREIDKSEVVRLLREFGMNPDNLLI
;
A
#
# COMPACT_ATOMS: atom_id res chain seq x y z
N MET A 1 20.92 -46.98 -5.61
CA MET A 1 21.52 -45.64 -5.63
C MET A 1 20.41 -44.61 -5.48
N SER A 2 20.27 -44.07 -4.28
CA SER A 2 19.22 -43.11 -3.91
C SER A 2 19.58 -41.72 -4.46
N LYS A 3 18.70 -41.12 -5.29
CA LYS A 3 18.83 -39.71 -5.67
C LYS A 3 18.54 -38.87 -4.43
N ARG A 4 19.55 -38.14 -3.94
CA ARG A 4 19.37 -37.05 -2.97
C ARG A 4 18.41 -36.03 -3.59
N ILE A 5 17.31 -35.78 -2.90
CA ILE A 5 16.45 -34.63 -3.18
C ILE A 5 17.26 -33.43 -2.70
N GLU A 6 17.63 -32.56 -3.62
CA GLU A 6 18.20 -31.26 -3.30
C GLU A 6 17.08 -30.42 -2.68
N GLU A 7 17.17 -30.16 -1.38
CA GLU A 7 16.36 -29.15 -0.71
C GLU A 7 16.71 -27.80 -1.33
N VAL A 8 15.78 -27.25 -2.11
CA VAL A 8 15.82 -25.85 -2.52
C VAL A 8 15.61 -25.05 -1.24
N SER A 9 16.68 -24.46 -0.72
CA SER A 9 16.60 -23.48 0.36
C SER A 9 15.80 -22.28 -0.15
N GLU A 10 14.53 -22.18 0.23
CA GLU A 10 13.80 -20.93 0.13
C GLU A 10 14.54 -19.93 1.00
N GLU A 11 15.25 -18.98 0.38
CA GLU A 11 15.68 -17.77 1.07
C GLU A 11 14.42 -17.18 1.69
N MET A 12 14.35 -17.19 3.03
CA MET A 12 13.25 -16.55 3.74
C MET A 12 13.21 -15.09 3.27
N PRO A 13 12.09 -14.61 2.67
CA PRO A 13 11.99 -13.22 2.29
C PRO A 13 12.26 -12.35 3.51
N ALA A 14 12.80 -11.15 3.27
CA ALA A 14 12.85 -10.11 4.28
C ALA A 14 11.52 -10.05 5.04
N ALA A 15 11.56 -9.92 6.37
CA ALA A 15 10.42 -10.12 7.25
C ALA A 15 9.14 -9.47 6.67
N SER A 16 8.18 -10.31 6.26
CA SER A 16 6.97 -9.86 5.57
C SER A 16 6.15 -8.97 6.51
N THR A 17 5.79 -7.78 6.06
CA THR A 17 4.90 -6.87 6.79
C THR A 17 3.48 -6.89 6.20
N SER A 18 2.47 -6.67 7.04
CA SER A 18 1.06 -6.60 6.65
C SER A 18 0.52 -5.18 6.74
N ILE A 19 -0.43 -4.84 5.87
CA ILE A 19 -1.19 -3.59 5.96
C ILE A 19 -2.22 -3.75 7.08
N ARG A 20 -2.18 -2.88 8.08
CA ARG A 20 -3.12 -2.83 9.21
C ARG A 20 -4.27 -1.86 9.00
N GLU A 21 -4.05 -0.81 8.22
CA GLU A 21 -5.04 0.23 8.02
C GLU A 21 -4.86 0.92 6.68
N ILE A 22 -5.99 1.27 6.06
CA ILE A 22 -6.05 2.14 4.88
C ILE A 22 -6.74 3.43 5.32
N ILE A 23 -6.08 4.57 5.09
CA ILE A 23 -6.64 5.89 5.37
C ILE A 23 -6.88 6.59 4.03
N LEU A 24 -8.10 7.08 3.84
CA LEU A 24 -8.53 7.76 2.62
C LEU A 24 -8.96 9.18 2.97
N GLU A 25 -8.43 10.16 2.25
CA GLU A 25 -8.82 11.57 2.37
C GLU A 25 -9.13 12.11 0.98
N ASN A 26 -10.36 12.61 0.79
CA ASN A 26 -10.87 13.15 -0.47
C ASN A 26 -10.64 12.24 -1.68
N PHE A 27 -10.73 10.91 -1.52
CA PHE A 27 -10.50 9.93 -2.57
C PHE A 27 -11.82 9.35 -3.09
N MET A 28 -12.17 9.67 -4.34
CA MET A 28 -13.40 9.24 -4.99
C MET A 28 -14.67 9.48 -4.13
N SER A 29 -15.36 8.40 -3.74
CA SER A 29 -16.57 8.44 -2.91
C SER A 29 -16.29 8.73 -1.44
N TYR A 30 -15.03 8.69 -0.99
CA TYR A 30 -14.64 8.94 0.39
C TYR A 30 -14.18 10.39 0.60
N GLU A 31 -14.81 11.09 1.54
CA GLU A 31 -14.26 12.34 2.07
C GLU A 31 -13.19 12.06 3.12
N TYR A 32 -13.51 11.17 4.07
CA TYR A 32 -12.56 10.64 5.03
C TYR A 32 -12.96 9.21 5.40
N ALA A 33 -12.01 8.28 5.44
CA ALA A 33 -12.23 6.95 5.98
C ALA A 33 -10.94 6.38 6.57
N ARG A 34 -11.09 5.61 7.66
CA ARG A 34 -10.06 4.74 8.21
C ARG A 34 -10.59 3.32 8.20
N ILE A 35 -9.93 2.43 7.48
CA ILE A 35 -10.39 1.07 7.22
C ILE A 35 -9.36 0.12 7.84
N PRO A 36 -9.64 -0.45 9.02
CA PRO A 36 -8.73 -1.42 9.62
C PRO A 36 -8.76 -2.73 8.83
N LEU A 37 -7.59 -3.32 8.66
CA LEU A 37 -7.39 -4.66 8.13
C LEU A 37 -6.87 -5.55 9.27
N ARG A 38 -7.36 -6.78 9.30
CA ARG A 38 -6.92 -7.80 10.25
C ARG A 38 -6.07 -8.85 9.56
N GLU A 39 -5.32 -9.60 10.35
CA GLU A 39 -4.60 -10.77 9.84
C GLU A 39 -5.61 -11.81 9.31
N GLY A 40 -5.22 -12.51 8.25
CA GLY A 40 -6.06 -13.49 7.56
C GLY A 40 -7.03 -12.86 6.56
N LEU A 41 -8.29 -13.28 6.59
CA LEU A 41 -9.29 -12.92 5.58
C LEU A 41 -10.05 -11.64 5.95
N ASN A 42 -9.98 -10.64 5.06
CA ASN A 42 -10.77 -9.42 5.15
C ASN A 42 -11.86 -9.42 4.07
N LEU A 43 -13.13 -9.32 4.46
CA LEU A 43 -14.25 -9.23 3.52
C LEU A 43 -14.77 -7.78 3.43
N ILE A 44 -14.70 -7.19 2.25
CA ILE A 44 -15.27 -5.87 1.96
C ILE A 44 -16.66 -6.04 1.35
N VAL A 45 -17.71 -5.77 2.13
CA VAL A 45 -19.11 -5.96 1.73
C VAL A 45 -19.90 -4.65 1.73
N GLY A 46 -20.99 -4.59 0.96
CA GLY A 46 -21.85 -3.42 0.86
C GLY A 46 -22.57 -3.32 -0.50
N PRO A 47 -23.54 -2.40 -0.65
CA PRO A 47 -24.33 -2.27 -1.87
C PRO A 47 -23.48 -1.81 -3.08
N ASN A 48 -24.03 -1.96 -4.28
CA ASN A 48 -23.41 -1.43 -5.49
C ASN A 48 -23.27 0.09 -5.39
N GLY A 49 -22.12 0.62 -5.82
CA GLY A 49 -21.81 2.05 -5.69
C GLY A 49 -21.28 2.50 -4.33
N ALA A 50 -21.20 1.63 -3.31
CA ALA A 50 -20.73 1.99 -1.96
C ALA A 50 -19.22 2.32 -1.85
N GLY A 51 -18.46 2.27 -2.95
CA GLY A 51 -17.02 2.57 -2.93
C GLY A 51 -16.11 1.40 -2.58
N LYS A 52 -16.60 0.15 -2.59
CA LYS A 52 -15.79 -1.05 -2.32
C LYS A 52 -14.56 -1.17 -3.24
N SER A 53 -14.76 -1.08 -4.55
CA SER A 53 -13.66 -1.11 -5.54
C SER A 53 -12.71 0.09 -5.40
N SER A 54 -13.18 1.21 -4.85
CA SER A 54 -12.30 2.36 -4.57
C SER A 54 -11.30 2.07 -3.45
N ILE A 55 -11.58 1.13 -2.55
CA ILE A 55 -10.62 0.69 -1.52
C ILE A 55 -9.46 -0.06 -2.17
N LEU A 56 -9.76 -1.02 -3.04
CA LEU A 56 -8.72 -1.75 -3.79
C LEU A 56 -7.89 -0.82 -4.67
N LEU A 57 -8.56 0.12 -5.34
CA LEU A 57 -7.89 1.13 -6.15
C LEU A 57 -6.97 2.03 -5.33
N ALA A 58 -7.39 2.41 -4.12
CA ALA A 58 -6.58 3.20 -3.22
C ALA A 58 -5.30 2.45 -2.83
N ILE A 59 -5.40 1.15 -2.48
CA ILE A 59 -4.23 0.31 -2.19
C ILE A 59 -3.27 0.30 -3.39
N SER A 60 -3.76 -0.01 -4.59
CA SER A 60 -2.99 0.01 -5.84
C SER A 60 -2.23 1.32 -6.06
N VAL A 61 -2.92 2.46 -5.91
CA VAL A 61 -2.33 3.79 -6.14
C VAL A 61 -1.28 4.12 -5.08
N ALA A 62 -1.54 3.78 -3.83
CA ALA A 62 -0.58 3.99 -2.74
C ALA A 62 0.68 3.13 -2.89
N LEU A 63 0.56 1.94 -3.48
CA LEU A 63 1.68 1.05 -3.79
C LEU A 63 2.42 1.43 -5.10
N GLY A 64 1.99 2.48 -5.82
CA GLY A 64 2.74 3.01 -6.95
C GLY A 64 2.15 2.77 -8.34
N GLN A 65 0.94 2.21 -8.44
CA GLN A 65 0.25 2.14 -9.72
C GLN A 65 -0.18 3.54 -10.19
N VAL A 66 0.19 3.87 -11.43
CA VAL A 66 -0.09 5.17 -12.07
C VAL A 66 -1.26 5.07 -13.05
N TYR A 67 -1.45 3.89 -13.64
CA TYR A 67 -2.55 3.58 -14.55
C TYR A 67 -3.53 2.66 -13.86
N THR A 68 -4.80 2.95 -14.02
CA THR A 68 -5.88 2.12 -13.49
C THR A 68 -6.92 1.97 -14.58
N GLU A 69 -7.65 0.85 -14.62
CA GLU A 69 -8.74 0.68 -15.60
C GLU A 69 -9.80 1.79 -15.50
N ARG A 70 -9.86 2.45 -14.35
CA ARG A 70 -10.87 3.45 -14.00
C ARG A 70 -10.48 4.89 -14.36
N SER A 71 -9.20 5.20 -14.49
CA SER A 71 -8.75 6.52 -14.93
C SER A 71 -7.34 6.49 -15.55
N ARG A 72 -7.17 7.37 -16.56
CA ARG A 72 -5.90 7.67 -17.24
C ARG A 72 -5.03 8.68 -16.47
N LYS A 73 -5.58 9.40 -15.49
CA LYS A 73 -4.88 10.40 -14.67
C LYS A 73 -5.25 10.23 -13.19
N LEU A 74 -4.25 10.16 -12.31
CA LEU A 74 -4.52 10.01 -10.88
C LEU A 74 -5.33 11.18 -10.30
N SER A 75 -5.25 12.37 -10.87
CA SER A 75 -6.08 13.53 -10.51
C SER A 75 -7.59 13.26 -10.60
N ASP A 76 -8.04 12.33 -11.46
CA ASP A 76 -9.48 12.03 -11.60
C ASP A 76 -9.99 11.15 -10.45
N LEU A 77 -9.08 10.61 -9.64
CA LEU A 77 -9.42 9.86 -8.43
C LEU A 77 -9.69 10.79 -7.23
N ILE A 78 -9.43 12.09 -7.38
CA ILE A 78 -9.75 13.11 -6.38
C ILE A 78 -11.27 13.28 -6.31
N ARG A 79 -11.82 13.30 -5.09
CA ARG A 79 -13.23 13.54 -4.82
C ARG A 79 -13.67 14.85 -5.47
N ARG A 80 -14.84 14.83 -6.13
CA ARG A 80 -15.40 16.01 -6.81
C ARG A 80 -15.46 17.22 -5.87
N GLY A 81 -14.97 18.35 -6.34
CA GLY A 81 -14.94 19.61 -5.59
C GLY A 81 -13.76 19.74 -4.62
N LYS A 82 -12.83 18.79 -4.60
CA LYS A 82 -11.60 18.85 -3.82
C LYS A 82 -10.40 19.02 -4.75
N GLU A 83 -9.32 19.61 -4.23
CA GLU A 83 -8.11 19.91 -5.00
C GLU A 83 -6.96 18.92 -4.73
N ILE A 84 -7.02 18.23 -3.59
CA ILE A 84 -6.02 17.25 -3.14
C ILE A 84 -6.74 16.02 -2.60
N ALA A 85 -6.21 14.84 -2.89
CA ALA A 85 -6.53 13.58 -2.23
C ALA A 85 -5.27 12.95 -1.64
N ARG A 86 -5.46 12.15 -0.59
CA ARG A 86 -4.40 11.35 0.02
C ARG A 86 -4.90 9.94 0.26
N VAL A 87 -4.05 8.98 -0.04
CA VAL A 87 -4.22 7.59 0.38
C VAL A 87 -3.01 7.20 1.21
N SER A 88 -3.24 6.63 2.39
CA SER A 88 -2.18 6.11 3.24
C SER A 88 -2.39 4.64 3.57
N LEU A 89 -1.32 3.87 3.49
CA LEU A 89 -1.23 2.50 3.96
C LEU A 89 -0.38 2.47 5.23
N VAL A 90 -0.93 1.91 6.29
CA VAL A 90 -0.24 1.73 7.56
C VAL A 90 0.18 0.28 7.67
N PHE A 91 1.49 0.04 7.73
CA PHE A 91 2.11 -1.27 7.82
C PHE A 91 2.44 -1.65 9.26
N ASP A 92 2.36 -2.95 9.58
CA ASP A 92 2.84 -3.51 10.83
C ASP A 92 4.38 -3.51 10.87
N ASN A 93 4.98 -2.80 11.81
CA ASN A 93 6.41 -2.79 12.02
C ASN A 93 6.83 -3.31 13.41
N ARG A 94 5.96 -4.09 14.08
CA ARG A 94 6.34 -4.75 15.34
C ARG A 94 7.49 -5.74 15.09
N PRO A 95 8.40 -5.94 16.05
CA PRO A 95 9.44 -6.96 15.93
C PRO A 95 8.84 -8.36 15.84
N ILE A 96 9.27 -9.14 14.84
CA ILE A 96 9.00 -10.56 14.66
C ILE A 96 10.33 -11.27 14.95
N GLU A 97 10.38 -12.15 15.95
CA GLU A 97 11.61 -12.83 16.39
C GLU A 97 12.78 -11.86 16.66
N GLY A 98 12.46 -10.69 17.23
CA GLY A 98 13.44 -9.66 17.57
C GLY A 98 13.89 -8.78 16.40
N LYS A 99 13.39 -9.00 15.18
CA LYS A 99 13.69 -8.17 13.99
C LYS A 99 12.44 -7.42 13.53
N ARG A 100 12.57 -6.12 13.28
CA ARG A 100 11.49 -5.34 12.66
C ARG A 100 11.48 -5.55 11.14
N PRO A 101 10.31 -5.67 10.50
CA PRO A 101 10.19 -5.64 9.04
C PRO A 101 10.85 -4.42 8.40
N ILE A 102 10.82 -3.28 9.10
CA ILE A 102 11.34 -1.99 8.66
C ILE A 102 12.35 -1.50 9.70
N PRO A 103 13.61 -1.98 9.65
CA PRO A 103 14.57 -1.82 10.74
C PRO A 103 14.97 -0.38 11.04
N TYR A 104 14.90 0.50 10.04
CA TYR A 104 15.26 1.91 10.20
C TYR A 104 14.15 2.74 10.87
N SER A 105 12.91 2.24 10.95
CA SER A 105 11.83 2.88 11.71
C SER A 105 11.72 2.25 13.09
N LYS A 106 11.79 3.08 14.15
CA LYS A 106 11.63 2.64 15.55
C LYS A 106 10.16 2.47 15.96
N SER A 107 9.24 2.97 15.13
CA SER A 107 7.80 2.91 15.37
C SER A 107 7.25 1.50 15.18
N GLU A 108 6.18 1.14 15.89
CA GLU A 108 5.43 -0.11 15.68
C GLU A 108 4.61 -0.12 14.39
N THR A 109 4.45 1.05 13.78
CA THR A 109 3.78 1.20 12.48
C THR A 109 4.63 2.04 11.56
N PHE A 110 4.54 1.75 10.27
CA PHE A 110 5.16 2.55 9.21
C PHE A 110 4.09 3.00 8.23
N MET A 111 4.13 4.27 7.83
CA MET A 111 3.09 4.83 6.96
C MET A 111 3.65 5.21 5.60
N LEU A 112 3.10 4.61 4.54
CA LEU A 112 3.31 5.04 3.16
C LEU A 112 2.08 5.83 2.70
N SER A 113 2.28 7.04 2.21
CA SER A 113 1.22 7.89 1.68
C SER A 113 1.47 8.25 0.22
N ARG A 114 0.40 8.32 -0.56
CA ARG A 114 0.40 8.85 -1.92
C ARG A 114 -0.54 10.04 -1.98
N TYR A 115 -0.03 11.18 -2.43
CA TYR A 115 -0.80 12.40 -2.59
C TYR A 115 -1.09 12.65 -4.05
N LEU A 116 -2.32 13.10 -4.31
CA LEU A 116 -2.84 13.39 -5.63
C LEU A 116 -3.31 14.84 -5.66
N ARG A 117 -2.74 15.67 -6.53
CA ARG A 117 -3.20 17.06 -6.72
C ARG A 117 -3.81 17.25 -8.11
N LYS A 118 -4.82 18.11 -8.19
CA LYS A 118 -5.56 18.38 -9.43
C LYS A 118 -4.69 19.01 -10.53
N ASP A 119 -3.62 19.70 -10.15
CA ASP A 119 -2.63 20.25 -11.08
C ASP A 119 -1.74 19.17 -11.74
N GLY A 120 -1.88 17.90 -11.34
CA GLY A 120 -1.11 16.78 -11.86
C GLY A 120 0.13 16.43 -11.04
N SER A 121 0.41 17.17 -9.97
CA SER A 121 1.53 16.89 -9.06
C SER A 121 1.17 15.73 -8.14
N TYR A 122 2.00 14.68 -8.15
CA TYR A 122 1.79 13.48 -7.34
C TYR A 122 3.10 13.07 -6.66
N TRP A 123 3.10 13.01 -5.33
CA TRP A 123 4.29 12.62 -4.55
C TRP A 123 3.95 11.49 -3.58
N PHE A 124 4.99 10.88 -3.02
CA PHE A 124 4.87 9.89 -1.96
C PHE A 124 5.48 10.43 -0.68
N GLU A 125 4.98 9.97 0.45
CA GLU A 125 5.64 10.14 1.74
C GLU A 125 5.79 8.81 2.45
N ALA A 126 6.95 8.57 3.05
CA ALA A 126 7.20 7.49 4.00
C ALA A 126 7.51 8.10 5.36
N ASP A 127 6.70 7.76 6.39
CA ASP A 127 6.79 8.35 7.74
C ASP A 127 6.98 9.89 7.69
N TYR A 128 6.11 10.56 6.91
CA TYR A 128 6.05 12.02 6.75
C TYR A 128 7.25 12.66 6.02
N ARG A 129 8.09 11.87 5.38
CA ARG A 129 9.18 12.37 4.51
C ARG A 129 8.85 12.09 3.06
N GLU A 130 8.96 13.10 2.22
CA GLU A 130 8.78 12.93 0.78
C GLU A 130 9.85 11.98 0.23
N ILE A 131 9.40 11.00 -0.56
CA ILE A 131 10.24 9.99 -1.19
C ILE A 131 9.90 9.88 -2.67
N ASP A 132 10.87 9.46 -3.47
CA ASP A 132 10.65 9.23 -4.90
C ASP A 132 10.05 7.83 -5.17
N LYS A 133 9.63 7.60 -6.41
CA LYS A 133 9.03 6.31 -6.81
C LYS A 133 10.01 5.15 -6.69
N SER A 134 11.30 5.35 -6.92
CA SER A 134 12.31 4.30 -6.81
C SER A 134 12.51 3.86 -5.36
N GLU A 135 12.43 4.79 -4.41
CA GLU A 135 12.42 4.51 -2.98
C GLU A 135 11.17 3.73 -2.60
N VAL A 136 9.98 4.10 -3.10
CA VAL A 136 8.76 3.28 -2.89
C VAL A 136 8.95 1.85 -3.40
N VAL A 137 9.47 1.67 -4.61
CA VAL A 137 9.72 0.33 -5.19
C VAL A 137 10.70 -0.46 -4.33
N ARG A 138 11.74 0.18 -3.81
CA ARG A 138 12.70 -0.43 -2.89
C ARG A 138 12.02 -0.86 -1.58
N LEU A 139 11.20 0.00 -0.98
CA LEU A 139 10.45 -0.31 0.23
C LEU A 139 9.55 -1.53 0.03
N LEU A 140 8.83 -1.58 -1.09
CA LEU A 140 7.93 -2.70 -1.39
C LEU A 140 8.69 -4.01 -1.51
N ARG A 141 9.86 -4.01 -2.16
CA ARG A 141 10.74 -5.19 -2.21
C ARG A 141 11.23 -5.61 -0.83
N GLU A 142 11.62 -4.65 0.01
CA GLU A 142 12.02 -4.90 1.41
C GLU A 142 10.86 -5.48 2.23
N PHE A 143 9.61 -5.16 1.89
CA PHE A 143 8.40 -5.69 2.54
C PHE A 143 7.98 -7.07 2.03
N GLY A 144 8.72 -7.62 1.05
CA GLY A 144 8.34 -8.85 0.36
C GLY A 144 7.18 -8.69 -0.64
N MET A 145 6.84 -7.46 -1.03
CA MET A 145 5.80 -7.17 -2.02
C MET A 145 6.43 -7.00 -3.40
N ASN A 146 5.86 -7.67 -4.41
CA ASN A 146 6.32 -7.51 -5.79
C ASN A 146 5.77 -6.19 -6.38
N PRO A 147 6.62 -5.17 -6.65
CA PRO A 147 6.17 -3.88 -7.20
C PRO A 147 5.59 -3.98 -8.62
N ASP A 148 5.96 -5.01 -9.37
CA ASP A 148 5.48 -5.26 -10.73
C ASP A 148 4.18 -6.09 -10.74
N ASN A 149 3.82 -6.69 -9.60
CA ASN A 149 2.67 -7.58 -9.46
C ASN A 149 2.01 -7.42 -8.08
N LEU A 150 1.57 -6.20 -7.76
CA LEU A 150 1.15 -5.82 -6.40
C LEU A 150 -0.14 -6.48 -5.89
N LEU A 151 -0.90 -7.17 -6.76
CA LEU A 151 -2.19 -7.79 -6.44
C LEU A 151 -2.36 -9.22 -7.01
N ILE A 152 -1.28 -9.83 -7.54
CA ILE A 152 -1.31 -11.18 -8.11
C ILE A 152 -0.12 -11.97 -7.59
#